data_AF-A0A2R4FFQ0-F1
#
_entry.id   AF-A0A2R4FFQ0-F1
#
_cell.length_a   1.000
_cell.length_b   1.000
_cell.length_c   1.000
_cell.angle_alpha   90.00
_cell.angle_beta   90.00
_cell.angle_gamma   90.00
#
_symmetry.space_group_name_H-M   'P 1'
#
loop_
_entity.id
_entity.type
_entity.pdbx_description
1 polymer ?
#
loop_
_entity_poly.entity_id
_entity_poly.type
_entity_poly.pdbx_seq_one_letter_code
_entity_poly.pdbx_strand_id
1 'polypeptide(L)'
;MLLVGVGGWWSVRSAPEPPRPGQTGVGGAEVAPGVGGADLAGERSGSVAGQSLPRFRDTVWRETATLNQRRFVTWSIDTRPGGRYLLQYVCLSPGELHVRVFRGVTQSWSRSVSCPGPFGSVQLVAAGDEMSIGARRLNHRHVEVALQVVALP
;
A
#
# COMPACT_ATOMS: atom_id res chain seq x y z
N MET A 1 23.11 -26.55 48.77
CA MET A 1 21.99 -27.46 49.07
C MET A 1 20.98 -27.29 47.95
N LEU A 2 20.58 -28.38 47.30
CA LEU A 2 19.73 -28.43 46.10
C LEU A 2 18.35 -27.81 46.33
N LEU A 3 17.72 -27.30 45.27
CA LEU A 3 16.38 -27.75 44.84
C LEU A 3 16.16 -27.45 43.36
N VAL A 4 16.01 -28.53 42.60
CA VAL A 4 15.62 -28.61 41.20
C VAL A 4 14.10 -28.47 41.12
N GLY A 5 13.60 -27.65 40.18
CA GLY A 5 12.18 -27.54 39.89
C GLY A 5 11.94 -27.46 38.39
N VAL A 6 11.90 -28.62 37.74
CA VAL A 6 11.49 -28.78 36.34
C VAL A 6 9.96 -28.83 36.31
N GLY A 7 9.34 -27.85 35.66
CA GLY A 7 7.89 -27.79 35.46
C GLY A 7 7.57 -27.43 34.01
N GLY A 8 7.48 -28.46 33.16
CA GLY A 8 7.13 -28.32 31.76
C GLY A 8 5.67 -27.90 31.57
N TRP A 9 5.45 -26.83 30.80
CA TRP A 9 4.14 -26.45 30.29
C TRP A 9 4.12 -26.70 28.78
N TRP A 10 3.29 -27.64 28.38
CA TRP A 10 3.10 -28.14 27.03
C TRP A 10 1.82 -27.50 26.51
N SER A 11 1.95 -26.52 25.61
CA SER A 11 0.81 -25.98 24.87
C SER A 11 0.60 -26.81 23.62
N VAL A 12 -0.52 -27.54 23.59
CA VAL A 12 -0.97 -28.31 22.44
C VAL A 12 -1.38 -27.33 21.34
N ARG A 13 -0.68 -27.39 20.20
CA ARG A 13 -1.06 -26.69 18.96
C ARG A 13 -2.18 -27.49 18.30
N SER A 14 -3.39 -26.93 18.23
CA SER A 14 -4.45 -27.47 17.39
C SER A 14 -4.04 -27.33 15.92
N ALA A 15 -3.89 -28.46 15.23
CA ALA A 15 -3.68 -28.50 13.79
C ALA A 15 -5.01 -28.29 13.05
N PRO A 16 -4.99 -27.64 11.86
CA PRO A 16 -6.19 -27.41 11.05
C PRO A 16 -6.69 -28.70 10.39
N GLU A 17 -8.01 -28.83 10.33
CA GLU A 17 -8.73 -29.96 9.73
C GLU A 17 -8.60 -29.96 8.18
N PRO A 18 -8.38 -31.12 7.52
CA PRO A 18 -8.29 -31.19 6.07
C PRO A 18 -9.65 -31.00 5.38
N PRO A 19 -9.74 -30.24 4.27
CA PRO A 19 -10.95 -30.19 3.47
C PRO A 19 -11.16 -31.51 2.71
N ARG A 20 -12.39 -32.05 2.79
CA ARG A 20 -12.81 -33.25 2.03
C ARG A 20 -12.91 -32.95 0.52
N PRO A 21 -12.50 -33.88 -0.36
CA PRO A 21 -12.68 -33.74 -1.79
C PRO A 21 -14.08 -34.15 -2.23
N GLY A 22 -14.65 -33.37 -3.14
CA GLY A 22 -15.77 -33.78 -3.99
C GLY A 22 -17.09 -33.06 -3.74
N GLN A 23 -17.33 -31.98 -4.49
CA GLN A 23 -18.61 -31.81 -5.19
C GLN A 23 -18.47 -30.81 -6.34
N THR A 24 -18.52 -31.38 -7.53
CA THR A 24 -18.64 -30.74 -8.84
C THR A 24 -20.01 -30.07 -8.95
N GLY A 25 -20.04 -28.80 -9.35
CA GLY A 25 -21.27 -28.07 -9.65
C GLY A 25 -21.03 -27.07 -10.77
N VAL A 26 -21.31 -27.51 -11.99
CA VAL A 26 -21.29 -26.75 -13.24
C VAL A 26 -22.36 -25.66 -13.20
N GLY A 27 -21.99 -24.44 -13.58
CA GLY A 27 -22.92 -23.33 -13.78
C GLY A 27 -22.25 -22.24 -14.61
N GLY A 28 -22.23 -22.44 -15.93
CA GLY A 28 -21.79 -21.42 -16.88
C GLY A 28 -22.78 -20.25 -16.88
N ALA A 29 -22.25 -19.05 -16.78
CA ALA A 29 -22.95 -17.84 -17.19
C ALA A 29 -22.09 -17.15 -18.25
N GLU A 30 -22.61 -17.26 -19.46
CA GLU A 30 -22.20 -16.64 -20.71
C GLU A 30 -22.01 -15.13 -20.57
N VAL A 31 -20.86 -14.61 -21.01
CA VAL A 31 -20.65 -13.16 -21.19
C VAL A 31 -20.14 -12.93 -22.60
N ALA A 32 -20.96 -12.27 -23.40
CA ALA A 32 -20.61 -11.71 -24.71
C ALA A 32 -20.45 -10.17 -24.61
N PRO A 33 -19.74 -9.53 -25.55
CA PRO A 33 -18.71 -8.55 -25.19
C PRO A 33 -18.97 -7.11 -25.66
N GLY A 34 -18.19 -6.19 -25.11
CA GLY A 34 -17.83 -4.92 -25.77
C GLY A 34 -17.77 -3.73 -24.82
N VAL A 35 -16.57 -3.16 -24.62
CA VAL A 35 -16.11 -1.87 -25.19
C VAL A 35 -14.63 -1.72 -24.80
N GLY A 36 -13.80 -1.38 -25.79
CA GLY A 36 -12.34 -1.45 -25.72
C GLY A 36 -11.65 -0.29 -25.01
N GLY A 37 -10.35 -0.48 -24.80
CA GLY A 37 -9.41 0.52 -24.33
C GLY A 37 -8.05 -0.11 -24.09
N ALA A 38 -7.12 0.14 -25.02
CA ALA A 38 -5.81 -0.48 -25.15
C ALA A 38 -4.80 -0.15 -24.02
N ASP A 39 -4.01 -1.18 -23.68
CA ASP A 39 -2.56 -1.18 -23.47
C ASP A 39 -1.89 -0.15 -22.55
N LEU A 40 -1.72 -0.55 -21.28
CA LEU A 40 -0.46 -0.43 -20.53
C LEU A 40 -0.33 -1.68 -19.63
N ALA A 41 0.39 -2.70 -20.12
CA ALA A 41 0.57 -3.97 -19.42
C ALA A 41 1.48 -3.82 -18.19
N GLY A 42 0.86 -3.60 -17.03
CA GLY A 42 1.41 -4.02 -15.74
C GLY A 42 0.70 -5.30 -15.31
N GLU A 43 1.46 -6.38 -15.07
CA GLU A 43 0.95 -7.69 -14.65
C GLU A 43 0.02 -7.58 -13.43
N ARG A 44 -1.24 -7.97 -13.61
CA ARG A 44 -2.23 -8.10 -12.53
C ARG A 44 -2.07 -9.47 -11.87
N SER A 45 -1.50 -9.51 -10.68
CA SER A 45 -1.63 -10.64 -9.75
C SER A 45 -2.54 -10.23 -8.59
N GLY A 46 -3.75 -10.79 -8.53
CA GLY A 46 -4.71 -10.57 -7.45
C GLY A 46 -4.67 -11.68 -6.41
N SER A 47 -4.76 -11.35 -5.11
CA SER A 47 -5.14 -12.31 -4.04
C SER A 47 -5.72 -11.57 -2.82
N VAL A 48 -6.98 -11.89 -2.47
CA VAL A 48 -7.94 -11.16 -1.62
C VAL A 48 -8.10 -9.63 -1.84
N ALA A 49 -8.27 -9.08 -3.04
CA ALA A 49 -7.37 -9.24 -4.17
C ALA A 49 -7.26 -7.92 -4.95
N GLY A 50 -6.37 -7.02 -4.54
CA GLY A 50 -5.60 -6.33 -5.59
C GLY A 50 -5.67 -4.81 -5.68
N GLN A 51 -6.06 -4.08 -4.64
CA GLN A 51 -5.57 -2.69 -4.52
C GLN A 51 -4.12 -2.72 -4.05
N SER A 52 -3.23 -3.08 -4.97
CA SER A 52 -1.79 -3.04 -4.75
C SER A 52 -1.19 -2.02 -5.70
N LEU A 53 -0.16 -1.32 -5.22
CA LEU A 53 0.57 -0.42 -6.10
C LEU A 53 1.29 -1.26 -7.17
N PRO A 54 1.24 -0.85 -8.45
CA PRO A 54 2.03 -1.50 -9.49
C PRO A 54 3.52 -1.48 -9.12
N ARG A 55 4.28 -2.47 -9.58
CA ARG A 55 5.74 -2.51 -9.37
C ARG A 55 6.42 -1.89 -10.58
N PHE A 56 7.35 -0.98 -10.35
CA PHE A 56 8.19 -0.41 -11.40
C PHE A 56 9.65 -0.74 -11.10
N ARG A 57 10.45 -0.91 -12.16
CA ARG A 57 11.90 -1.12 -12.02
C ARG A 57 12.58 0.07 -11.36
N ASP A 58 12.08 1.28 -11.64
CA ASP A 58 12.63 2.55 -11.16
C ASP A 58 11.93 3.04 -9.86
N THR A 59 11.28 2.14 -9.12
CA THR A 59 10.77 2.45 -7.78
C THR A 59 11.94 2.70 -6.84
N VAL A 60 12.09 3.94 -6.37
CA VAL A 60 13.17 4.35 -5.44
C VAL A 60 12.77 4.18 -3.98
N TRP A 61 11.47 4.18 -3.70
CA TRP A 61 10.95 3.97 -2.34
C TRP A 61 9.53 3.41 -2.40
N ARG A 62 9.20 2.52 -1.45
CA ARG A 62 7.88 1.93 -1.30
C ARG A 62 7.65 1.52 0.14
N GLU A 63 6.45 1.76 0.64
CA GLU A 63 6.10 1.52 2.04
C GLU A 63 4.62 1.14 2.19
N THR A 64 4.33 0.32 3.20
CA THR A 64 2.96 0.08 3.66
C THR A 64 2.88 0.41 5.13
N ALA A 65 1.96 1.31 5.51
CA ALA A 65 1.88 1.81 6.87
C ALA A 65 0.45 1.82 7.39
N THR A 66 0.29 1.46 8.67
CA THR A 66 -0.95 1.64 9.41
C THR A 66 -0.94 2.96 10.16
N LEU A 67 -1.80 3.89 9.74
CA LEU A 67 -1.94 5.21 10.33
C LEU A 67 -2.92 5.17 11.51
N ASN A 68 -2.37 5.01 12.71
CA ASN A 68 -3.15 4.90 13.94
C ASN A 68 -3.47 6.26 14.59
N GLN A 69 -2.83 7.34 14.16
CA GLN A 69 -2.92 8.65 14.82
C GLN A 69 -3.18 9.78 13.83
N ARG A 70 -3.72 10.91 14.33
CA ARG A 70 -3.98 12.11 13.52
C ARG A 70 -2.72 12.93 13.20
N ARG A 71 -1.58 12.57 13.79
CA ARG A 71 -0.27 13.12 13.43
C ARG A 71 0.22 12.50 12.12
N PHE A 72 1.06 13.22 11.40
CA PHE A 72 1.71 12.67 10.23
C PHE A 72 2.73 11.61 10.63
N VAL A 73 2.68 10.49 9.91
CA VAL A 73 3.84 9.63 9.73
C VAL A 73 4.61 10.21 8.54
N THR A 74 5.89 10.44 8.71
CA THR A 74 6.74 11.11 7.72
C THR A 74 7.88 10.18 7.33
N TRP A 75 8.20 10.19 6.05
CA TRP A 75 9.31 9.48 5.44
C TRP A 75 10.19 10.45 4.68
N SER A 76 11.49 10.20 4.72
CA SER A 76 12.49 10.86 3.88
C SER A 76 12.87 9.91 2.75
N ILE A 77 12.98 10.46 1.54
CA ILE A 77 13.37 9.73 0.35
C ILE A 77 14.52 10.48 -0.31
N ASP A 78 15.61 9.78 -0.61
CA ASP A 78 16.71 10.34 -1.38
C ASP A 78 16.24 10.68 -2.80
N THR A 79 16.54 11.90 -3.23
CA THR A 79 16.22 12.42 -4.55
C THR A 79 17.45 13.04 -5.21
N ARG A 80 17.29 13.45 -6.46
CA ARG A 80 18.29 14.26 -7.18
C ARG A 80 17.65 15.60 -7.52
N PRO A 81 18.33 16.74 -7.30
CA PRO A 81 17.82 18.05 -7.69
C PRO A 81 17.41 18.08 -9.17
N GLY A 82 16.21 18.60 -9.47
CA GLY A 82 15.63 18.61 -10.81
C GLY A 82 15.06 17.27 -11.29
N GLY A 83 15.27 16.18 -10.54
CA GLY A 83 14.72 14.87 -10.85
C GLY A 83 13.19 14.85 -10.80
N ARG A 84 12.59 14.12 -11.73
CA ARG A 84 11.14 13.91 -11.81
C ARG A 84 10.77 12.62 -11.08
N TYR A 85 9.75 12.70 -10.24
CA TYR A 85 9.29 11.58 -9.43
C TYR A 85 7.78 11.44 -9.55
N LEU A 86 7.28 10.21 -9.51
CA LEU A 86 5.87 9.90 -9.41
C LEU A 86 5.57 9.36 -8.00
N LEU A 87 4.86 10.13 -7.20
CA LEU A 87 4.29 9.66 -5.93
C LEU A 87 2.96 8.98 -6.22
N GLN A 88 2.80 7.75 -5.73
CA GLN A 88 1.57 6.98 -5.83
C GLN A 88 1.15 6.46 -4.47
N TYR A 89 -0.16 6.39 -4.24
CA TYR A 89 -0.70 5.88 -2.99
C TYR A 89 -2.08 5.25 -3.18
N VAL A 90 -2.41 4.31 -2.30
CA VAL A 90 -3.71 3.64 -2.26
C VAL A 90 -4.07 3.29 -0.82
N CYS A 91 -5.33 3.48 -0.45
CA CYS A 91 -5.82 3.00 0.85
C CYS A 91 -6.07 1.49 0.78
N LEU A 92 -5.59 0.76 1.77
CA LEU A 92 -5.84 -0.66 1.94
C LEU A 92 -6.99 -0.93 2.93
N SER A 93 -7.37 0.07 3.74
CA SER A 93 -8.52 0.00 4.64
C SER A 93 -9.46 1.22 4.51
N PRO A 94 -10.73 1.12 4.95
CA PRO A 94 -11.68 2.23 4.94
C PRO A 94 -11.28 3.36 5.89
N GLY A 95 -11.62 4.61 5.54
CA GLY A 95 -11.34 5.77 6.38
C GLY A 95 -11.14 7.07 5.58
N GLU A 96 -10.34 7.98 6.12
CA GLU A 96 -9.98 9.24 5.46
C GLU A 96 -8.48 9.50 5.63
N LEU A 97 -7.82 9.72 4.51
CA LEU A 97 -6.38 9.87 4.41
C LEU A 97 -6.04 11.28 3.93
N HIS A 98 -5.00 11.87 4.51
CA HIS A 98 -4.37 13.08 3.99
C HIS A 98 -2.89 12.84 3.77
N VAL A 99 -2.45 13.00 2.53
CA VAL A 99 -1.05 12.87 2.11
C VAL A 99 -0.50 14.25 1.79
N ARG A 100 0.73 14.51 2.18
CA ARG A 100 1.41 15.79 1.96
C ARG A 100 2.89 15.56 1.66
N VAL A 101 3.44 16.37 0.77
CA VAL A 101 4.89 16.53 0.63
C VAL A 101 5.28 17.78 1.41
N PHE A 102 6.16 17.63 2.40
CA PHE A 102 6.56 18.70 3.30
C PHE A 102 7.67 19.56 2.74
N ARG A 103 8.70 18.92 2.19
CA ARG A 103 9.96 19.54 1.76
C ARG A 103 10.57 18.77 0.59
N GLY A 104 11.54 19.39 -0.09
CA GLY A 104 12.31 18.75 -1.14
C GLY A 104 11.67 18.74 -2.52
N VAL A 105 10.59 19.49 -2.73
CA VAL A 105 9.92 19.65 -4.03
C VAL A 105 9.84 21.12 -4.42
N THR A 106 9.86 21.37 -5.73
CA THR A 106 9.75 22.74 -6.29
C THR A 106 8.36 23.34 -6.07
N GLN A 107 7.32 22.51 -6.02
CA GLN A 107 5.95 22.90 -5.76
C GLN A 107 5.37 22.06 -4.63
N SER A 108 4.87 22.72 -3.58
CA SER A 108 4.20 22.03 -2.47
C SER A 108 2.97 21.28 -2.96
N TRP A 109 2.75 20.08 -2.43
CA TRP A 109 1.60 19.26 -2.78
C TRP A 109 0.97 18.60 -1.55
N SER A 110 -0.35 18.52 -1.52
CA SER A 110 -1.09 17.73 -0.55
C SER A 110 -2.46 17.35 -1.09
N ARG A 111 -3.03 16.24 -0.59
CA ARG A 111 -4.35 15.77 -0.99
C ARG A 111 -5.03 14.99 0.12
N SER A 112 -6.32 15.25 0.30
CA SER A 112 -7.20 14.42 1.13
C SER A 112 -8.01 13.49 0.25
N VAL A 113 -8.21 12.25 0.69
CA VAL A 113 -9.03 11.24 0.01
C VAL A 113 -9.86 10.45 1.02
N SER A 114 -11.06 10.05 0.63
CA SER A 114 -11.89 9.09 1.36
C SER A 114 -11.56 7.67 0.87
N CYS A 115 -11.53 6.71 1.80
CA CYS A 115 -11.18 5.31 1.55
C CYS A 115 -12.40 4.38 1.81
N PRO A 116 -12.58 3.29 1.04
CA PRO A 116 -11.79 2.93 -0.15
C PRO A 116 -12.03 3.95 -1.27
N GLY A 117 -10.95 4.34 -1.92
CA GLY A 117 -10.94 5.44 -2.88
C GLY A 117 -10.07 5.12 -4.08
N PRO A 118 -10.12 5.94 -5.13
CA PRO A 118 -9.27 5.72 -6.28
C PRO A 118 -7.80 5.81 -5.88
N PHE A 119 -6.98 5.08 -6.63
CA PHE A 119 -5.54 5.25 -6.62
C PHE A 119 -5.17 6.72 -6.86
N GLY A 120 -4.31 7.25 -5.99
CA GLY A 120 -3.79 8.60 -6.15
C GLY A 120 -2.41 8.60 -6.79
N SER A 121 -2.18 9.52 -7.72
CA SER A 121 -0.86 9.76 -8.32
C SER A 121 -0.60 11.25 -8.51
N VAL A 122 0.66 11.64 -8.38
CA VAL A 122 1.12 13.00 -8.68
C VAL A 122 2.57 12.98 -9.13
N GLN A 123 2.88 13.77 -10.16
CA GLN A 123 4.27 14.03 -10.54
C GLN A 123 4.83 15.18 -9.69
N LEU A 124 6.03 14.96 -9.17
CA LEU A 124 6.78 15.89 -8.35
C LEU A 124 8.12 16.16 -9.03
N VAL A 125 8.64 17.37 -8.86
CA VAL A 125 10.00 17.72 -9.25
C VAL A 125 10.78 18.02 -7.99
N ALA A 126 11.87 17.29 -7.77
CA ALA A 126 12.69 17.46 -6.59
C ALA A 126 13.46 18.79 -6.64
N ALA A 127 13.42 19.53 -5.55
CA ALA A 127 14.21 20.75 -5.37
C ALA A 127 15.59 20.49 -4.75
N GLY A 128 15.76 19.32 -4.13
CA GLY A 128 16.98 18.95 -3.40
C GLY A 128 17.33 17.47 -3.54
N ASP A 129 18.28 17.05 -2.72
CA ASP A 129 18.76 15.68 -2.57
C ASP A 129 17.91 14.82 -1.63
N GLU A 130 16.96 15.42 -0.91
CA GLU A 130 15.98 14.72 -0.08
C GLU A 130 14.59 15.30 -0.28
N MET A 131 13.59 14.42 -0.36
CA MET A 131 12.17 14.78 -0.31
C MET A 131 11.49 14.14 0.91
N SER A 132 10.67 14.93 1.60
CA SER A 132 9.93 14.48 2.78
C SER A 132 8.43 14.37 2.48
N ILE A 133 7.89 13.17 2.62
CA ILE A 133 6.47 12.85 2.40
C ILE A 133 5.86 12.42 3.72
N GLY A 134 4.61 12.78 3.98
CA GLY A 134 3.89 12.14 5.06
C GLY A 134 2.41 11.94 4.79
N ALA A 135 1.86 11.06 5.61
CA ALA A 135 0.46 10.68 5.58
C ALA A 135 -0.12 10.70 7.00
N ARG A 136 -1.39 11.08 7.12
CA ARG A 136 -2.15 10.98 8.37
C ARG A 136 -3.57 10.53 8.11
N ARG A 137 -4.20 9.90 9.10
CA ARG A 137 -5.66 9.73 9.11
C ARG A 137 -6.35 11.03 9.52
N LEU A 138 -7.53 11.28 8.96
CA LEU A 138 -8.37 12.44 9.32
C LEU A 138 -9.47 12.06 10.32
N ASN A 139 -10.04 10.86 10.20
CA ASN A 139 -11.11 10.34 11.05
C ASN A 139 -10.60 9.41 12.16
N HIS A 140 -11.49 8.80 12.96
CA HIS A 140 -11.14 7.99 14.14
C HIS A 140 -10.71 6.55 13.86
N ARG A 141 -10.91 6.03 12.64
CA ARG A 141 -10.52 4.66 12.28
C ARG A 141 -9.05 4.65 11.85
N HIS A 142 -8.35 3.55 12.12
CA HIS A 142 -7.00 3.38 11.56
C HIS A 142 -7.12 3.26 10.03
N VAL A 143 -6.13 3.82 9.32
CA VAL A 143 -6.07 3.74 7.86
C VAL A 143 -4.78 3.04 7.49
N GLU A 144 -4.88 1.90 6.81
CA GLU A 144 -3.75 1.27 6.17
C GLU A 144 -3.58 1.86 4.77
N VAL A 145 -2.35 2.24 4.43
CA VAL A 145 -2.00 2.88 3.17
C VAL A 145 -0.73 2.24 2.61
N ALA A 146 -0.71 2.01 1.31
CA ALA A 146 0.52 1.76 0.58
C ALA A 146 0.92 3.03 -0.18
N LEU A 147 2.20 3.38 -0.14
CA LEU A 147 2.79 4.47 -0.89
C LEU A 147 4.02 3.99 -1.68
N GLN A 148 4.29 4.61 -2.81
CA GLN A 148 5.57 4.45 -3.50
C GLN A 148 5.99 5.73 -4.22
N VAL A 149 7.29 5.86 -4.43
CA VAL A 149 7.91 6.90 -5.25
C VAL A 149 8.72 6.22 -6.36
N VAL A 150 8.47 6.64 -7.59
CA VAL A 150 9.12 6.10 -8.79
C VAL A 150 9.90 7.22 -9.45
N ALA A 151 11.18 6.99 -9.75
CA ALA A 151 11.95 7.91 -10.58
C ALA A 151 11.45 7.85 -12.02
N LEU A 152 11.24 9.01 -12.62
CA LEU A 152 10.83 9.13 -14.02
C LEU A 152 12.04 9.51 -14.88
N PRO A 153 12.07 9.06 -16.15
CA PRO A 153 12.99 9.60 -17.15
C PRO A 153 12.83 11.11 -17.32
#